data_AF-A0AAW6KFP6-F1
#
_entry.id   AF-A0AAW6KFP6-F1
#
_cell.length_a   1.000
_cell.length_b   1.000
_cell.length_c   1.000
_cell.angle_alpha   90.00
_cell.angle_beta   90.00
_cell.angle_gamma   90.00
#
_symmetry.space_group_name_H-M   'P 1'
#
loop_
_entity.id
_entity.type
_entity.pdbx_description
1 polymer ?
#
loop_
_entity_poly.entity_id
_entity_poly.type
_entity_poly.pdbx_seq_one_letter_code
_entity_poly.pdbx_strand_id
1 'polypeptide(L)'
;AVDLGYYSLGDIKHESGADLIIRLEKLKGYWEDPCAEDALRCIVHYANDPESAKSWWDFTEERKMYRERCGYPPDRPSTPWYEKKRT
;
A
#
# COMPACT_ATOMS: atom_id res chain seq x y z
N ALA A 1 -12.72 7.14 10.11
CA ALA A 1 -13.09 8.01 8.98
C ALA A 1 -12.52 7.35 7.73
N VAL A 2 -12.48 8.00 6.56
CA VAL A 2 -11.58 7.54 5.50
C VAL A 2 -10.20 8.10 5.83
N ASP A 3 -9.39 7.32 6.54
CA ASP A 3 -8.23 7.88 7.25
C ASP A 3 -7.11 8.33 6.30
N LEU A 4 -7.05 7.80 5.07
CA LEU A 4 -6.14 8.25 4.00
C LEU A 4 -6.71 9.36 3.11
N GLY A 5 -7.99 9.71 3.23
CA GLY A 5 -8.61 10.81 2.48
C GLY A 5 -9.00 10.53 1.02
N TYR A 6 -9.01 9.29 0.55
CA TYR A 6 -9.48 8.92 -0.80
C TYR A 6 -10.93 8.44 -0.79
N TYR A 7 -11.81 9.13 -1.51
CA TYR A 7 -13.26 8.87 -1.51
C TYR A 7 -13.76 8.23 -2.80
N SER A 8 -12.94 8.22 -3.85
CA SER A 8 -13.25 7.61 -5.14
C SER A 8 -12.05 6.92 -5.78
N LEU A 9 -12.30 6.04 -6.75
CA LEU A 9 -11.24 5.49 -7.59
C LEU A 9 -10.55 6.59 -8.42
N GLY A 10 -11.24 7.70 -8.73
CA GLY A 10 -10.64 8.85 -9.40
C GLY A 10 -9.50 9.48 -8.60
N ASP A 11 -9.66 9.54 -7.27
CA ASP A 11 -8.72 10.21 -6.37
C ASP A 11 -7.37 9.48 -6.27
N ILE A 12 -7.37 8.16 -6.52
CA ILE A 12 -6.20 7.29 -6.33
C ILE A 12 -5.48 6.96 -7.65
N LYS A 13 -6.01 7.36 -8.81
CA LYS A 13 -5.43 7.01 -10.14
C LYS A 13 -3.98 7.44 -10.31
N HIS A 14 -3.60 8.56 -9.70
CA HIS A 14 -2.26 9.15 -9.85
C HIS A 14 -1.32 8.80 -8.69
N GLU A 15 -1.74 7.92 -7.80
CA GLU A 15 -0.96 7.49 -6.65
C GLU A 15 -0.08 6.28 -6.99
N SER A 16 0.94 6.05 -6.16
CA SER A 16 1.75 4.84 -6.21
C SER A 16 1.43 3.94 -5.02
N GLY A 17 1.28 2.64 -5.25
CA GLY A 17 1.11 1.67 -4.16
C GLY A 17 2.26 1.73 -3.14
N ALA A 18 3.49 2.02 -3.61
CA ALA A 18 4.67 2.18 -2.75
C ALA A 18 4.59 3.39 -1.80
N ASP A 19 3.97 4.48 -2.25
CA ASP A 19 3.81 5.70 -1.46
C ASP A 19 2.56 5.64 -0.58
N LEU A 20 1.50 4.96 -1.05
CA LEU A 20 0.30 4.71 -0.29
C LEU A 20 0.58 3.88 0.97
N ILE A 21 1.39 2.82 0.86
CA ILE A 21 1.74 2.00 2.03
C ILE A 21 2.54 2.82 3.04
N ILE A 22 3.47 3.66 2.59
CA ILE A 22 4.25 4.54 3.49
C ILE A 22 3.33 5.51 4.24
N ARG A 23 2.37 6.13 3.53
CA ARG A 23 1.38 7.03 4.16
C ARG A 23 0.50 6.29 5.16
N LEU A 24 0.03 5.10 4.82
CA LEU A 24 -0.79 4.25 5.68
C LEU A 24 -0.06 3.88 6.97
N GLU A 25 1.19 3.43 6.86
CA GLU A 25 2.01 3.03 8.01
C GLU A 25 2.33 4.22 8.91
N LYS A 26 2.66 5.39 8.32
CA LYS A 26 2.90 6.63 9.09
C LYS A 26 1.65 7.08 9.85
N LEU A 27 0.48 7.03 9.20
CA LEU A 27 -0.79 7.37 9.82
C LEU A 27 -1.13 6.44 10.99
N LYS A 28 -0.81 5.15 10.86
CA LYS A 28 -1.07 4.12 11.86
C LYS A 28 -0.01 4.05 12.97
N GLY A 29 1.20 4.51 12.69
CA GLY A 29 2.35 4.42 13.61
C GLY A 29 2.92 3.01 13.73
N TYR A 30 2.65 2.13 12.76
CA TYR A 30 3.18 0.77 12.70
C TYR A 30 3.27 0.32 11.23
N TRP A 31 4.12 -0.66 10.94
CA TRP A 31 4.26 -1.20 9.61
C TRP A 31 3.28 -2.35 9.35
N GLU A 32 2.72 -2.39 8.14
CA GLU A 32 1.66 -3.30 7.73
C GLU A 32 2.21 -4.58 7.08
N ASP A 33 1.40 -5.64 7.06
CA ASP A 33 1.77 -6.83 6.31
C ASP A 33 2.11 -6.46 4.85
N PRO A 34 3.19 -6.98 4.25
CA PRO A 34 3.59 -6.56 2.93
C PRO A 34 2.54 -6.80 1.83
N CYS A 35 1.57 -7.70 2.01
CA CYS A 35 0.45 -7.88 1.08
C CYS A 35 -0.47 -6.65 1.00
N ALA A 36 -0.44 -5.74 1.99
CA ALA A 36 -1.17 -4.48 1.95
C ALA A 36 -0.66 -3.57 0.84
N GLU A 37 0.65 -3.54 0.57
CA GLU A 37 1.20 -2.80 -0.57
C GLU A 37 0.75 -3.42 -1.91
N ASP A 38 0.70 -4.76 -1.99
CA ASP A 38 0.24 -5.48 -3.18
C ASP A 38 -1.23 -5.14 -3.48
N ALA A 39 -2.08 -5.08 -2.45
CA ALA A 39 -3.46 -4.64 -2.57
C ALA A 39 -3.57 -3.16 -3.01
N LEU A 40 -2.74 -2.26 -2.46
CA LEU A 40 -2.73 -0.85 -2.85
C LEU A 40 -2.29 -0.65 -4.31
N ARG A 41 -1.27 -1.39 -4.78
CA ARG A 41 -0.88 -1.41 -6.20
C ARG A 41 -2.02 -1.88 -7.09
N CYS A 42 -2.72 -2.94 -6.69
CA CYS A 42 -3.88 -3.45 -7.40
C CYS A 42 -5.03 -2.43 -7.48
N ILE A 43 -5.30 -1.68 -6.41
CA ILE A 43 -6.34 -0.64 -6.38
C ILE A 43 -5.99 0.50 -7.34
N VAL A 44 -4.75 0.99 -7.31
CA VAL A 44 -4.25 2.01 -8.26
C VAL A 44 -4.35 1.51 -9.70
N HIS A 45 -3.97 0.26 -9.95
CA HIS A 45 -4.07 -0.36 -11.27
C HIS A 45 -5.52 -0.42 -11.75
N TYR A 46 -6.43 -0.93 -10.92
CA TYR A 46 -7.86 -1.02 -11.24
C TYR A 46 -8.50 0.35 -11.50
N ALA A 47 -8.07 1.38 -10.77
CA ALA A 47 -8.54 2.74 -11.00
C ALA A 47 -8.18 3.27 -12.41
N ASN A 48 -7.08 2.80 -13.00
CA ASN A 48 -6.65 3.14 -14.35
C ASN A 48 -7.14 2.14 -15.42
N ASP A 49 -7.34 0.88 -15.06
CA ASP A 49 -7.77 -0.23 -15.92
C ASP A 49 -8.84 -1.08 -15.22
N PRO A 50 -10.12 -0.65 -15.20
CA PRO A 50 -11.19 -1.35 -14.47
C PRO A 50 -11.60 -2.70 -15.07
N GLU A 51 -11.18 -3.00 -16.30
CA GLU A 51 -11.47 -4.27 -16.98
C GLU A 51 -10.39 -5.33 -16.72
N SER A 52 -9.31 -4.97 -16.03
CA SER A 52 -8.24 -5.89 -15.69
C SER A 52 -8.73 -7.06 -14.83
N ALA A 53 -8.33 -8.28 -15.20
CA ALA A 53 -8.55 -9.48 -14.40
C ALA A 53 -7.49 -9.69 -13.30
N LYS A 54 -6.55 -8.74 -13.15
CA LYS A 54 -5.46 -8.85 -12.17
C LYS A 54 -5.99 -8.84 -10.75
N SER A 55 -5.42 -9.69 -9.92
CA SER A 55 -5.65 -9.75 -8.49
C SER A 55 -4.44 -9.20 -7.73
N TRP A 56 -4.61 -8.91 -6.44
CA TRP A 56 -3.55 -8.27 -5.64
C TRP A 56 -2.23 -9.04 -5.66
N TRP A 57 -2.27 -10.37 -5.65
CA TRP A 57 -1.07 -11.21 -5.65
C TRP A 57 -0.26 -11.11 -6.95
N ASP A 58 -0.85 -10.66 -8.07
CA ASP A 58 -0.14 -10.44 -9.33
C ASP A 58 0.89 -9.31 -9.23
N PHE A 59 0.81 -8.47 -8.19
CA PHE A 59 1.74 -7.37 -7.93
C PHE A 59 2.88 -7.74 -6.97
N THR A 60 2.88 -8.98 -6.44
CA THR A 60 3.86 -9.44 -5.45
C THR A 60 5.30 -9.34 -5.96
N GLU A 61 5.55 -9.82 -7.19
CA GLU A 61 6.89 -9.83 -7.78
C GLU A 61 7.36 -8.40 -8.09
N GLU A 62 6.47 -7.53 -8.59
CA GLU A 62 6.75 -6.12 -8.81
C GLU A 62 7.14 -5.41 -7.51
N ARG A 63 6.39 -5.64 -6.42
CA ARG A 63 6.70 -5.08 -5.09
C ARG A 63 8.07 -5.55 -4.61
N LYS A 64 8.36 -6.86 -4.67
CA LYS A 64 9.65 -7.41 -4.21
C LYS A 64 10.81 -6.76 -4.95
N MET A 65 10.74 -6.70 -6.29
CA MET A 65 11.76 -6.06 -7.13
C MET A 65 11.90 -4.56 -6.83
N TYR A 66 10.81 -3.86 -6.51
CA TYR A 66 10.86 -2.46 -6.11
C TYR A 66 11.53 -2.29 -4.74
N ARG A 67 11.18 -3.10 -3.75
CA ARG A 67 11.72 -3.01 -2.38
C ARG A 67 13.16 -3.47 -2.26
N GLU A 68 13.61 -4.39 -3.11
CA GLU A 68 15.02 -4.74 -3.22
C GLU A 68 15.88 -3.56 -3.72
N ARG A 69 15.36 -2.78 -4.67
CA ARG A 69 16.09 -1.65 -5.28
C ARG A 69 15.99 -0.36 -4.46
N CYS A 70 14.81 -0.07 -3.91
CA CYS A 70 14.51 1.22 -3.29
C CYS A 70 14.40 1.16 -1.76
N GLY A 71 14.22 -0.04 -1.18
CA GLY A 71 14.00 -0.21 0.24
C GLY A 71 12.72 0.45 0.76
N TYR A 72 12.72 0.74 2.05
CA TYR A 72 11.73 1.59 2.73
C TYR A 72 12.42 2.86 3.23
N PRO A 73 11.68 3.97 3.41
CA PRO A 73 12.27 5.18 3.97
C PRO A 73 12.79 4.94 5.40
N PRO A 74 13.84 5.68 5.84
CA PRO A 74 14.46 5.48 7.15
C PRO A 74 13.53 5.83 8.32
N ASP A 75 12.47 6.59 8.06
CA ASP A 75 11.46 6.99 9.05
C ASP A 75 10.21 6.06 9.06
N ARG A 76 10.29 4.88 8.44
CA ARG A 76 9.24 3.86 8.53
C ARG A 76 9.07 3.42 9.99
N PRO A 77 7.83 3.29 10.50
CA PRO A 77 7.60 2.71 11.83
C PRO A 77 8.26 1.33 11.99
N SER A 78 8.83 1.07 13.16
CA SER A 78 9.50 -0.21 13.47
C SER A 78 8.56 -1.25 14.08
N THR A 79 7.46 -0.81 14.70
CA THR A 79 6.46 -1.70 15.30
C THR A 79 5.65 -2.41 14.22
N PRO A 80 5.56 -3.75 14.22
CA PRO A 80 4.67 -4.48 13.32
C PRO A 80 3.18 -4.34 13.69
N TRP A 81 2.31 -4.45 12.69
CA TRP A 81 0.86 -4.39 12.85
C TRP A 81 0.29 -5.38 13.89
N TYR A 82 0.86 -6.59 14.01
CA TYR A 82 0.37 -7.61 14.93
C TYR A 82 0.73 -7.37 16.39
N GLU A 83 1.67 -6.45 16.68
CA GLU A 83 1.98 -6.00 18.04
C GLU A 83 0.99 -4.93 18.52
N LYS A 84 0.37 -4.20 17.59
CA LYS A 84 -0.72 -3.25 17.87
C LYS A 84 -2.07 -3.98 17.96
N LYS A 85 -2.18 -4.94 18.88
CA LYS A 85 -3.48 -5.53 19.24
C LYS A 85 -4.30 -4.55 20.08
N ARG A 86 -5.35 -4.01 19.44
CA ARG A 86 -6.64 -3.50 19.98
C ARG A 86 -6.60 -2.97 21.42
N THR A 87 -6.50 -1.64 21.52
CA THR A 87 -7.23 -0.91 22.59
C THR A 87 -8.65 -0.63 22.10
#